data_AF-A0A060BTP3-F1
#
_entry.id   AF-A0A060BTP3-F1
#
_cell.length_a   1.000
_cell.length_b   1.000
_cell.length_c   1.000
_cell.angle_alpha   90.00
_cell.angle_beta   90.00
_cell.angle_gamma   90.00
#
_symmetry.space_group_name_H-M   'P 1'
#
loop_
_entity.id
_entity.type
_entity.pdbx_description
1 polymer ?
#
loop_
_entity_poly.entity_id
_entity_poly.type
_entity_poly.pdbx_seq_one_letter_code
_entity_poly.pdbx_strand_id
1 'polypeptide(L)'
;MHEMVEARAIRCGMAAMSNQPAHHIPFMYLHAGQPWKTQWWTREILDRLFVGTEIGQGYPGDEDNGEMSAWWLWAAMGLYPLRPGSGELAITAPLLTEMSVDRGPAGR
;
A
#
# COMPACT_ATOMS: atom_id res chain seq x y z
N MET A 1 4.17 -18.62 -12.96
CA MET A 1 4.06 -17.29 -13.60
C MET A 1 4.90 -16.31 -12.80
N HIS A 2 5.17 -15.10 -13.29
CA HIS A 2 6.14 -14.19 -12.68
C HIS A 2 5.74 -13.76 -11.25
N GLU A 3 4.44 -13.65 -10.99
CA GLU A 3 3.85 -13.27 -9.70
C GLU A 3 4.23 -14.24 -8.58
N MET A 4 4.39 -15.54 -8.89
CA MET A 4 4.84 -16.54 -7.91
C MET A 4 6.31 -16.35 -7.52
N VAL A 5 7.15 -15.90 -8.46
CA VAL A 5 8.58 -15.64 -8.24
C VAL A 5 8.75 -14.37 -7.41
N GLU A 6 8.01 -13.32 -7.76
CA GLU A 6 7.99 -12.04 -7.05
C GLU A 6 7.50 -12.19 -5.61
N ALA A 7 6.38 -12.90 -5.40
CA ALA A 7 5.83 -13.17 -4.07
C ALA A 7 6.85 -13.87 -3.15
N ARG A 8 7.66 -14.78 -3.71
CA ARG A 8 8.77 -15.42 -2.99
C ARG A 8 9.92 -14.43 -2.73
N ALA A 9 10.26 -13.57 -3.68
CA ALA A 9 11.39 -12.66 -3.60
C ALA A 9 11.20 -11.54 -2.56
N ILE A 10 9.99 -11.00 -2.43
CA ILE A 10 9.70 -9.89 -1.51
C ILE A 10 9.77 -10.29 -0.03
N ARG A 11 9.70 -11.59 0.28
CA ARG A 11 9.81 -12.16 1.65
C ARG A 11 8.80 -11.54 2.63
N CYS A 12 7.52 -11.51 2.21
CA CYS A 12 6.37 -11.07 3.02
C CYS A 12 5.46 -12.24 3.44
N GLY A 13 6.00 -13.47 3.47
CA GLY A 13 5.20 -14.68 3.70
C GLY A 13 4.19 -14.89 2.58
N MET A 14 2.92 -15.16 2.93
CA MET A 14 1.83 -15.34 1.96
C MET A 14 1.16 -14.02 1.54
N ALA A 15 1.55 -12.89 2.11
CA ALA A 15 1.09 -11.58 1.67
C ALA A 15 1.90 -11.18 0.43
N ALA A 16 1.47 -11.64 -0.74
CA ALA A 16 2.11 -11.37 -2.03
C ALA A 16 1.89 -9.90 -2.45
N MET A 17 2.51 -8.95 -1.76
CA MET A 17 2.44 -7.50 -1.99
C MET A 17 3.02 -7.06 -3.35
N SER A 18 3.44 -8.00 -4.19
CA SER A 18 3.75 -7.78 -5.60
C SER A 18 2.50 -7.81 -6.50
N ASN A 19 1.31 -8.07 -5.93
CA ASN A 19 0.08 -8.28 -6.70
C ASN A 19 -1.18 -7.80 -5.93
N GLN A 20 -2.20 -7.31 -6.65
CA GLN A 20 -3.35 -6.60 -6.05
C GLN A 20 -4.16 -7.39 -5.03
N PRO A 21 -4.36 -8.73 -5.14
CA PRO A 21 -5.10 -9.48 -4.14
C PRO A 21 -4.55 -9.36 -2.71
N ALA A 22 -3.26 -9.01 -2.54
CA ALA A 22 -2.65 -8.85 -1.23
C ALA A 22 -2.78 -7.43 -0.63
N HIS A 23 -3.11 -6.42 -1.44
CA HIS A 23 -2.98 -5.00 -1.07
C HIS A 23 -3.85 -4.57 0.12
N HIS A 24 -4.94 -5.27 0.37
CA HIS A 24 -5.84 -5.03 1.50
C HIS A 24 -5.44 -5.78 2.78
N ILE A 25 -4.56 -6.79 2.70
CA ILE A 25 -4.22 -7.68 3.82
C ILE A 25 -3.68 -6.92 5.05
N PRO A 26 -2.76 -5.93 4.93
CA PRO A 26 -2.26 -5.19 6.08
C PRO A 26 -3.38 -4.51 6.90
N PHE A 27 -4.47 -4.12 6.25
CA PHE A 27 -5.58 -3.41 6.86
C PHE A 27 -6.57 -4.33 7.58
N MET A 28 -6.48 -5.65 7.40
CA MET A 28 -7.34 -6.60 8.13
C MET A 28 -7.12 -6.57 9.64
N TYR A 29 -5.96 -6.11 10.11
CA TYR A 29 -5.70 -5.90 11.52
C TYR A 29 -6.59 -4.81 12.17
N LEU A 30 -7.14 -3.88 11.38
CA LEU A 30 -8.15 -2.93 11.87
C LEU A 30 -9.41 -3.66 12.35
N HIS A 31 -9.81 -4.71 11.65
CA HIS A 31 -10.94 -5.56 12.02
C HIS A 31 -10.61 -6.57 13.12
N ALA A 32 -9.33 -6.85 13.34
CA ALA A 32 -8.86 -7.70 14.43
C ALA A 32 -8.59 -6.94 15.75
N GLY A 33 -8.87 -5.64 15.81
CA GLY A 33 -8.60 -4.80 16.99
C GLY A 33 -7.10 -4.60 17.27
N GLN A 34 -6.25 -4.73 16.24
CA GLN A 34 -4.78 -4.61 16.35
C GLN A 34 -4.21 -3.55 15.39
N PRO A 35 -4.69 -2.30 15.43
CA PRO A 35 -4.35 -1.28 14.42
C PRO A 35 -2.84 -0.96 14.33
N TRP A 36 -2.08 -1.14 15.42
CA TRP A 36 -0.62 -0.97 15.41
C TRP A 36 0.08 -1.95 14.45
N LYS A 37 -0.53 -3.11 14.15
CA LYS A 37 0.00 -4.04 13.14
C LYS A 37 -0.28 -3.57 11.72
N THR A 38 -1.41 -2.90 11.45
CA THR A 38 -1.63 -2.22 10.17
C THR A 38 -0.55 -1.18 9.94
N GLN A 39 -0.30 -0.33 10.94
CA GLN A 39 0.74 0.70 10.89
C GLN A 39 2.13 0.09 10.65
N TRP A 40 2.49 -0.95 11.40
CA TRP A 40 3.78 -1.63 11.24
C TRP A 40 3.94 -2.22 9.84
N TRP A 41 2.95 -2.98 9.35
CA TRP A 41 3.04 -3.64 8.04
C TRP A 41 3.06 -2.64 6.89
N THR A 42 2.25 -1.58 6.90
CA THR A 42 2.30 -0.61 5.79
C THR A 42 3.63 0.12 5.75
N ARG A 43 4.23 0.45 6.91
CA ARG A 43 5.57 1.05 6.96
C ARG A 43 6.63 0.09 6.44
N GLU A 44 6.62 -1.16 6.90
CA GLU A 44 7.53 -2.21 6.46
C GLU A 44 7.46 -2.42 4.93
N ILE A 45 6.26 -2.40 4.36
CA ILE A 45 6.04 -2.55 2.92
C ILE A 45 6.60 -1.34 2.16
N LEU A 46 6.24 -0.11 2.58
CA LEU A 46 6.72 1.12 1.94
C LEU A 46 8.25 1.19 1.96
N ASP A 47 8.86 0.92 3.12
CA ASP A 47 10.31 1.09 3.34
C ASP A 47 11.13 0.02 2.60
N ARG A 48 10.58 -1.18 2.33
CA ARG A 48 11.31 -2.28 1.66
C ARG A 48 11.00 -2.46 0.19
N LEU A 49 9.75 -2.24 -0.22
CA LEU A 49 9.28 -2.65 -1.54
C LEU A 49 9.19 -1.50 -2.52
N PHE A 50 9.22 -0.25 -2.05
CA PHE A 50 9.13 0.94 -2.88
C PHE A 50 10.41 1.80 -2.79
N VAL A 51 11.54 1.17 -3.12
CA VAL A 51 12.89 1.74 -3.03
C VAL A 51 13.45 2.19 -4.40
N GLY A 52 12.58 2.33 -5.41
CA GLY A 52 12.96 2.78 -6.74
C GLY A 52 13.91 1.81 -7.44
N THR A 53 14.96 2.33 -8.08
CA THR A 53 15.85 1.53 -8.94
C THR A 53 16.69 0.50 -8.18
N GLU A 54 16.71 0.52 -6.84
CA GLU A 54 17.40 -0.50 -6.03
C GLU A 54 16.85 -1.91 -6.26
N ILE A 55 15.58 -2.05 -6.68
CA ILE A 55 14.96 -3.33 -7.07
C ILE A 55 14.84 -3.51 -8.60
N GLY A 56 15.63 -2.77 -9.37
CA GLY A 56 15.73 -2.88 -10.83
C GLY A 56 14.57 -2.22 -11.57
N GLN A 57 13.36 -2.79 -11.45
CA GLN A 57 12.17 -2.32 -12.18
C GLN A 57 11.40 -1.18 -11.49
N GLY A 58 11.75 -0.84 -10.24
CA GLY A 58 11.09 0.23 -9.47
C GLY A 58 9.96 -0.24 -8.55
N TYR A 59 9.30 -1.35 -8.91
CA TYR A 59 8.15 -1.93 -8.19
C TYR A 59 8.40 -3.39 -7.77
N PRO A 60 7.74 -3.88 -6.71
CA PRO A 60 7.85 -5.27 -6.26
C PRO A 60 7.22 -6.28 -7.22
N GLY A 61 6.36 -5.83 -8.13
CA GLY A 61 5.72 -6.61 -9.20
C GLY A 61 5.23 -5.65 -10.30
N ASP A 62 4.18 -6.03 -11.03
CA ASP A 62 3.57 -5.18 -12.04
C ASP A 62 2.98 -3.89 -11.41
N GLU A 63 3.14 -2.76 -12.10
CA GLU A 63 2.61 -1.46 -11.63
C GLU A 63 1.09 -1.37 -11.79
N ASP A 64 0.55 -2.10 -12.76
CA ASP A 64 -0.87 -2.25 -13.06
C ASP A 64 -1.64 -0.94 -13.25
N ASN A 65 -1.14 -0.13 -14.18
CA ASN A 65 -1.83 1.04 -14.75
C ASN A 65 -2.22 2.09 -13.70
N GLY A 66 -1.39 2.30 -12.69
CA GLY A 66 -1.62 3.23 -11.60
C GLY A 66 -2.07 2.58 -10.30
N GLU A 67 -2.39 1.29 -10.26
CA GLU A 67 -2.89 0.64 -9.04
C GLU A 67 -1.82 0.62 -7.94
N MET A 68 -0.61 0.14 -8.26
CA MET A 68 0.45 0.03 -7.28
C MET A 68 1.01 1.40 -6.89
N SER A 69 1.08 2.34 -7.85
CA SER A 69 1.41 3.74 -7.56
C SER A 69 0.39 4.40 -6.64
N ALA A 70 -0.91 4.17 -6.87
CA ALA A 70 -1.97 4.69 -6.02
C ALA A 70 -1.94 4.07 -4.62
N TRP A 71 -1.64 2.76 -4.53
CA TRP A 71 -1.45 2.09 -3.24
C TRP A 71 -0.36 2.79 -2.41
N TRP A 72 0.79 3.07 -3.05
CA TRP A 72 1.89 3.79 -2.41
C TRP A 72 1.47 5.19 -1.95
N LEU A 73 0.83 5.99 -2.82
CA LEU A 73 0.40 7.36 -2.49
C LEU A 73 -0.56 7.39 -1.30
N TRP A 74 -1.55 6.50 -1.28
CA TRP A 74 -2.48 6.38 -0.17
C TRP A 74 -1.76 5.97 1.11
N ALA A 75 -1.00 4.88 1.09
CA ALA A 75 -0.31 4.40 2.28
C ALA A 75 0.70 5.44 2.81
N ALA A 76 1.41 6.15 1.93
CA ALA A 76 2.33 7.22 2.28
C ALA A 76 1.63 8.42 2.95
N MET A 77 0.38 8.72 2.54
CA MET A 77 -0.49 9.71 3.19
C MET A 77 -0.97 9.25 4.58
N GLY A 78 -0.85 7.97 4.91
CA GLY A 78 -1.39 7.37 6.13
C GLY A 78 -2.87 7.02 6.02
N LEU A 79 -3.42 6.93 4.81
CA LEU A 79 -4.83 6.63 4.54
C LEU A 79 -4.96 5.52 3.49
N TYR A 80 -6.08 4.82 3.41
CA TYR A 80 -6.31 3.85 2.33
C TYR A 80 -7.80 3.62 2.05
N PRO A 81 -8.25 3.66 0.78
CA PRO A 81 -9.65 3.40 0.42
C PRO A 81 -9.96 1.89 0.40
N LEU A 82 -9.93 1.26 1.58
CA LEU A 82 -10.10 -0.19 1.75
C LEU A 82 -11.39 -0.74 1.13
N ARG A 83 -12.46 0.05 1.16
CA ARG A 83 -13.77 -0.29 0.60
C ARG A 83 -14.20 0.79 -0.38
N PRO A 84 -13.82 0.67 -1.67
CA PRO A 84 -14.23 1.62 -2.70
C PRO A 84 -15.75 1.82 -2.69
N GLY A 85 -16.19 3.08 -2.78
CA GLY A 85 -17.62 3.45 -2.74
C GLY A 85 -18.22 3.65 -1.36
N SER A 86 -17.53 3.31 -0.26
CA SER A 86 -18.04 3.53 1.11
C SER A 86 -17.94 4.98 1.60
N GLY A 87 -17.07 5.79 0.99
CA GLY A 87 -16.72 7.11 1.51
C GLY A 87 -15.79 7.09 2.74
N GLU A 88 -15.37 5.90 3.19
CA GLU A 88 -14.48 5.73 4.33
C GLU A 88 -13.03 5.48 3.89
N LEU A 89 -12.09 6.00 4.69
CA LEU A 89 -10.66 5.75 4.53
C LEU A 89 -10.13 5.06 5.79
N ALA A 90 -9.44 3.94 5.59
CA ALA A 90 -8.70 3.25 6.64
C ALA A 90 -7.48 4.08 7.04
N ILE A 91 -7.19 4.17 8.33
CA ILE A 91 -6.03 4.89 8.86
C ILE A 91 -4.84 3.95 8.97
N THR A 92 -3.67 4.41 8.57
CA THR A 92 -2.38 3.78 8.83
C THR A 92 -1.31 4.80 9.24
N ALA A 93 -0.05 4.38 9.35
CA ALA A 93 1.08 5.26 9.66
C ALA A 93 1.56 6.00 8.41
N PRO A 94 1.53 7.35 8.38
CA PRO A 94 2.05 8.13 7.26
C PRO A 94 3.56 7.91 7.10
N LEU A 95 4.03 8.04 5.86
CA LEU A 95 5.45 7.94 5.52
C LEU A 95 6.18 9.26 5.75
N LEU A 96 5.55 10.36 5.33
CA LEU A 96 6.10 11.71 5.37
C LEU A 96 5.66 12.44 6.64
N THR A 97 6.49 13.38 7.10
CA THR A 97 6.16 14.26 8.24
C THR A 97 4.98 15.18 7.91
N GLU A 98 4.87 15.61 6.65
CA GLU A 98 3.80 16.46 6.15
C GLU A 98 3.48 16.08 4.70
N MET A 99 2.19 16.05 4.37
CA MET A 99 1.69 15.89 3.01
C MET A 99 0.51 16.84 2.82
N SER A 100 0.55 17.67 1.78
CA SER A 100 -0.55 18.55 1.39
C SER A 100 -1.17 18.04 0.10
N VAL A 101 -2.49 17.87 0.09
CA VAL A 101 -3.25 17.38 -1.07
C VAL A 101 -4.28 18.43 -1.45
N ASP A 102 -4.12 19.00 -2.65
CA ASP A 102 -5.15 19.83 -3.24
C ASP A 102 -6.29 18.93 -3.72
N ARG A 103 -7.48 19.13 -3.17
CA ARG A 103 -8.69 18.39 -3.55
C ARG A 103 -9.30 18.91 -4.85
N GLY A 104 -8.65 19.88 -5.49
CA GLY A 104 -9.23 20.69 -6.54
C GLY A 104 -10.33 21.60 -5.99
N PRO A 105 -10.95 22.42 -6.86
CA PRO A 105 -12.17 23.11 -6.49
C PRO A 105 -13.19 22.09 -5.98
N ALA A 106 -13.94 22.45 -4.93
CA ALA A 106 -15.08 21.65 -4.48
C ALA A 106 -16.07 21.54 -5.65
N GLY A 107 -15.99 20.45 -6.40
CA GLY A 107 -16.80 20.21 -7.59
C GLY A 107 -18.18 19.68 -7.20
N ARG A 108 -19.20 20.45 -7.60
CA ARG A 108 -20.66 20.16 -7.70
C ARG A 108 -21.24 19.07 -6.82
#